data_AF-A0A6P0Z490-F1
#
_entry.id   AF-A0A6P0Z490-F1
#
_cell.length_a   1.000
_cell.length_b   1.000
_cell.length_c   1.000
_cell.angle_alpha   90.00
_cell.angle_beta   90.00
_cell.angle_gamma   90.00
#
_symmetry.space_group_name_H-M   'P 1'
#
loop_
_entity.id
_entity.type
_entity.pdbx_description
1 polymer ?
#
loop_
_entity_poly.entity_id
_entity_poly.type
_entity_poly.pdbx_seq_one_letter_code
_entity_poly.pdbx_strand_id
1 'polypeptide(L)'
;MTRVIDRAKSKMIGEQILNHLFCYRRLWSETDPCAQEPCSSCLVPHLQKIESFIEQEKPIHFVLPAFPAKSPNKTKVLGSLPDMGEKISLQFLQSLCVQIQDFYAPGAQITICSDGRVFSDLVCVNDEDVTAYGKEIKNILDDIGADAINIFNLEGIFAGLSCDDIRQKLVLNYADSLETIRCRVKNDPNERNLFNGIHRFLFEDYLFLQPSKSRNRLRNESKKSAYGVIQRSHAWSDLIAEQFPHTIRLSIHPQPVHSEKIGIHMIKTQDAWATPWHNVAVYDGKQFLLMKRSEAESMGASLVWCNNRPSHFILSDTPNSPLQE
;
A
#
# COMPACT_ATOMS: atom_id res chain seq x y z
N MET A 1 -13.23 -36.80 -11.70
CA MET A 1 -14.12 -36.80 -10.52
C MET A 1 -13.86 -35.51 -9.76
N THR A 2 -14.64 -34.46 -10.03
CA THR A 2 -14.54 -33.20 -9.29
C THR A 2 -15.04 -33.47 -7.88
N ARG A 3 -14.16 -33.44 -6.88
CA ARG A 3 -14.60 -33.48 -5.49
C ARG A 3 -15.37 -32.18 -5.25
N VAL A 4 -16.69 -32.27 -5.14
CA VAL A 4 -17.49 -31.17 -4.63
C VAL A 4 -17.04 -30.97 -3.20
N ILE A 5 -16.23 -29.95 -2.94
CA ILE A 5 -15.93 -29.54 -1.57
C ILE A 5 -17.27 -29.18 -0.93
N ASP A 6 -17.55 -29.77 0.22
CA ASP A 6 -18.72 -29.43 1.02
C ASP A 6 -18.70 -27.92 1.29
N ARG A 7 -19.77 -27.21 0.90
CA ARG A 7 -19.90 -25.76 1.07
C ARG A 7 -19.69 -25.34 2.52
N ALA A 8 -20.06 -26.17 3.49
CA ALA A 8 -19.79 -25.91 4.91
C ALA A 8 -18.29 -25.90 5.23
N LYS A 9 -17.51 -26.78 4.57
CA LYS A 9 -16.05 -26.84 4.69
C LYS A 9 -15.39 -25.64 4.01
N SER A 10 -15.84 -25.25 2.81
CA SER A 10 -15.32 -24.07 2.11
C SER A 10 -15.50 -22.80 2.95
N LYS A 11 -16.69 -22.65 3.55
CA LYS A 11 -16.99 -21.55 4.46
C LYS A 11 -16.06 -21.51 5.67
N MET A 12 -15.91 -22.64 6.36
CA MET A 12 -15.04 -22.75 7.54
C MET A 12 -13.58 -22.37 7.21
N ILE A 13 -13.04 -22.88 6.10
CA ILE A 13 -11.68 -22.54 5.64
C ILE A 13 -11.61 -21.04 5.30
N GLY A 14 -12.62 -20.50 4.61
CA GLY A 14 -12.66 -19.07 4.27
C GLY A 14 -12.67 -18.16 5.50
N GLU A 15 -13.42 -18.52 6.55
CA GLU A 15 -13.44 -17.81 7.83
C GLU A 15 -12.07 -17.87 8.52
N GLN A 16 -11.39 -19.02 8.52
CA GLN A 16 -10.04 -19.16 9.08
C GLN A 16 -9.02 -18.25 8.37
N ILE A 17 -9.05 -18.24 7.03
CA ILE A 17 -8.16 -17.40 6.22
C ILE A 17 -8.42 -15.91 6.47
N LEU A 18 -9.69 -15.50 6.53
CA LEU A 18 -10.04 -14.11 6.82
C LEU A 18 -9.61 -13.69 8.22
N ASN A 19 -9.85 -14.53 9.23
CA ASN A 19 -9.42 -14.23 10.60
C ASN A 19 -7.89 -14.09 10.68
N HIS A 20 -7.13 -14.96 10.02
CA HIS A 20 -5.66 -14.84 9.93
C HIS A 20 -5.24 -13.53 9.24
N LEU A 21 -5.85 -13.20 8.09
CA LEU A 21 -5.57 -11.95 7.38
C LEU A 21 -5.92 -10.72 8.22
N PHE A 22 -6.99 -10.82 9.02
CA PHE A 22 -7.52 -9.72 9.82
C PHE A 22 -6.63 -9.35 11.01
N CYS A 23 -5.75 -10.25 11.45
CA CYS A 23 -4.68 -9.93 12.41
C CYS A 23 -3.73 -8.83 11.92
N TYR A 24 -3.69 -8.56 10.61
CA TYR A 24 -2.82 -7.56 10.00
C TYR A 24 -3.58 -6.33 9.49
N ARG A 25 -4.83 -6.12 9.89
CA ARG A 25 -5.66 -5.05 9.33
C ARG A 25 -5.21 -3.65 9.73
N ARG A 26 -5.19 -2.74 8.75
CA ARG A 26 -5.20 -1.28 8.97
C ARG A 26 -6.64 -0.80 9.09
N LEU A 27 -7.01 -0.30 10.26
CA LEU A 27 -8.35 0.23 10.52
C LEU A 27 -8.31 1.74 10.80
N TRP A 28 -9.43 2.42 10.56
CA TRP A 28 -9.57 3.83 10.96
C TRP A 28 -9.59 4.01 12.48
N SER A 29 -10.10 3.01 13.20
CA SER A 29 -10.23 3.01 14.65
C SER A 29 -9.89 1.63 15.19
N GLU A 30 -8.85 1.56 16.01
CA GLU A 30 -8.44 0.32 16.68
C GLU A 30 -9.28 0.01 17.93
N THR A 31 -10.10 0.97 18.37
CA THR A 31 -10.99 0.81 19.54
C THR A 31 -12.32 0.15 19.20
N ASP A 32 -12.61 -0.10 17.92
CA ASP A 32 -13.81 -0.83 17.52
C ASP A 32 -13.72 -2.29 18.00
N PRO A 33 -14.78 -2.88 18.59
CA PRO A 33 -14.75 -4.28 19.00
C PRO A 33 -14.34 -5.25 17.88
N CYS A 34 -14.73 -4.93 16.63
CA CYS A 34 -14.38 -5.74 15.46
C CYS A 34 -12.90 -5.65 15.07
N ALA A 35 -12.11 -4.77 15.69
CA ALA A 35 -10.66 -4.73 15.51
C ALA A 35 -9.96 -5.95 16.14
N GLN A 36 -10.49 -6.44 17.26
CA GLN A 36 -9.97 -7.62 17.95
C GLN A 36 -10.75 -8.88 17.59
N GLU A 37 -12.08 -8.77 17.52
CA GLU A 37 -12.98 -9.89 17.25
C GLU A 37 -13.90 -9.57 16.06
N PRO A 38 -13.46 -9.84 14.82
CA PRO A 38 -14.23 -9.53 13.62
C PRO A 38 -15.60 -10.21 13.63
N CYS A 39 -16.68 -9.43 13.50
CA CYS A 39 -18.03 -9.97 13.40
C CYS A 39 -18.34 -10.55 12.01
N SER A 40 -19.48 -11.21 11.85
CA SER A 40 -19.91 -11.77 10.55
C SER A 40 -19.97 -10.71 9.44
N SER A 41 -20.43 -9.49 9.73
CA SER A 41 -20.49 -8.37 8.79
C SER A 41 -19.11 -7.94 8.28
N CYS A 42 -18.04 -8.19 9.03
CA CYS A 42 -16.66 -7.97 8.57
C CYS A 42 -16.23 -8.98 7.51
N LEU A 43 -16.76 -10.21 7.58
CA LEU A 43 -16.34 -11.33 6.73
C LEU A 43 -17.13 -11.40 5.42
N VAL A 44 -18.43 -11.08 5.48
CA VAL A 44 -19.38 -11.21 4.37
C VAL A 44 -18.87 -10.63 3.03
N PRO A 45 -18.27 -9.42 2.96
CA PRO A 45 -17.80 -8.84 1.69
C PRO A 45 -16.74 -9.69 0.95
N HIS A 46 -16.03 -10.54 1.68
CA HIS A 46 -14.87 -11.27 1.16
C HIS A 46 -15.13 -12.78 1.06
N LEU A 47 -15.97 -13.31 1.94
CA LEU A 47 -16.14 -14.74 2.13
C LEU A 47 -16.61 -15.45 0.86
N GLN A 48 -17.58 -14.89 0.15
CA GLN A 48 -18.08 -15.47 -1.10
C GLN A 48 -16.99 -15.60 -2.18
N LYS A 49 -16.08 -14.62 -2.27
CA LYS A 49 -14.97 -14.65 -3.24
C LYS A 49 -13.96 -15.74 -2.86
N ILE A 50 -13.64 -15.84 -1.57
CA ILE A 50 -12.73 -16.87 -1.05
C ILE A 50 -13.31 -18.27 -1.23
N GLU A 51 -14.58 -18.48 -0.87
CA GLU A 51 -15.30 -19.76 -1.08
C GLU A 51 -15.23 -20.19 -2.54
N SER A 52 -15.42 -19.26 -3.48
CA SER A 52 -15.35 -19.55 -4.91
C SER A 52 -13.98 -20.06 -5.37
N PHE A 53 -12.87 -19.52 -4.82
CA PHE A 53 -11.53 -20.04 -5.10
C PHE A 53 -11.32 -21.43 -4.48
N ILE A 54 -11.77 -21.62 -3.24
CA ILE A 54 -11.66 -22.89 -2.52
C ILE A 54 -12.40 -24.00 -3.27
N GLU A 55 -13.66 -23.76 -3.65
CA GLU A 55 -14.50 -24.72 -4.38
C GLU A 55 -13.93 -25.09 -5.76
N GLN A 56 -13.11 -24.22 -6.35
CA GLN A 56 -12.39 -24.46 -7.60
C GLN A 56 -10.99 -25.06 -7.40
N GLU A 57 -10.56 -25.29 -6.16
CA GLU A 57 -9.20 -25.74 -5.80
C GLU A 57 -8.09 -24.83 -6.39
N LYS A 58 -8.37 -23.52 -6.53
CA LYS A 58 -7.43 -22.51 -7.04
C LYS A 58 -6.82 -21.68 -5.91
N PRO A 59 -5.58 -21.17 -6.05
CA PRO A 59 -5.03 -20.20 -5.12
C PRO A 59 -5.94 -18.99 -4.97
N ILE A 60 -6.14 -18.53 -3.73
CA ILE A 60 -6.93 -17.34 -3.46
C ILE A 60 -6.20 -16.12 -4.02
N HIS A 61 -6.89 -15.31 -4.83
CA HIS A 61 -6.26 -14.18 -5.51
C HIS A 61 -6.62 -12.85 -4.87
N PHE A 62 -5.59 -12.17 -4.37
CA PHE A 62 -5.66 -10.82 -3.84
C PHE A 62 -5.09 -9.80 -4.83
N VAL A 63 -5.62 -8.57 -4.80
CA VAL A 63 -5.06 -7.43 -5.54
C VAL A 63 -4.75 -6.27 -4.60
N LEU A 64 -3.60 -5.63 -4.81
CA LEU A 64 -3.06 -4.59 -3.93
C LEU A 64 -2.41 -3.44 -4.71
N PRO A 65 -3.08 -2.30 -4.90
CA PRO A 65 -2.46 -1.04 -5.26
C PRO A 65 -1.54 -0.55 -4.18
N ALA A 66 -0.26 -0.53 -4.54
CA ALA A 66 0.85 -0.26 -3.66
C ALA A 66 2.12 -0.14 -4.50
N PHE A 67 3.20 0.29 -3.86
CA PHE A 67 4.53 0.39 -4.46
C PHE A 67 4.55 1.26 -5.74
N PRO A 68 4.10 2.54 -5.67
CA PRO A 68 4.11 3.44 -6.82
C PRO A 68 5.51 3.91 -7.20
N ALA A 69 6.18 4.55 -6.24
CA ALA A 69 7.50 5.16 -6.29
C ALA A 69 7.82 5.72 -4.91
N LYS A 70 9.10 5.96 -4.58
CA LYS A 70 9.48 6.70 -3.37
C LYS A 70 9.00 8.16 -3.44
N SER A 71 8.62 8.71 -2.29
CA SER A 71 8.30 10.13 -2.13
C SER A 71 9.46 11.01 -2.65
N PRO A 72 9.15 12.15 -3.31
CA PRO A 72 10.18 13.08 -3.75
C PRO A 72 10.83 13.83 -2.58
N ASN A 73 10.24 13.73 -1.37
CA ASN A 73 10.75 14.38 -0.17
C ASN A 73 11.89 13.58 0.49
N LYS A 74 13.12 14.11 0.40
CA LYS A 74 14.32 13.46 0.94
C LYS A 74 14.45 13.51 2.47
N THR A 75 13.56 14.22 3.18
CA THR A 75 13.45 14.11 4.65
C THR A 75 12.56 12.94 5.07
N LYS A 76 11.86 12.30 4.13
CA LYS A 76 10.99 11.14 4.39
C LYS A 76 11.65 9.81 4.02
N VAL A 77 12.47 9.80 2.97
CA VAL A 77 13.05 8.57 2.37
C VAL A 77 14.56 8.69 2.12
N LEU A 78 15.23 7.56 1.86
CA LEU A 78 16.68 7.50 1.60
C LEU A 78 17.06 7.89 0.16
N GLY A 79 16.18 7.61 -0.81
CA GLY A 79 16.47 7.75 -2.24
C GLY A 79 15.20 7.71 -3.10
N SER A 80 15.34 7.56 -4.42
CA SER A 80 14.21 7.31 -5.33
C SER A 80 13.92 5.82 -5.55
N LEU A 81 14.88 4.95 -5.26
CA LEU A 81 14.74 3.50 -5.40
C LEU A 81 14.18 2.86 -4.13
N PRO A 82 13.52 1.68 -4.26
CA PRO A 82 13.19 0.81 -3.14
C PRO A 82 14.40 0.54 -2.23
N ASP A 83 14.16 0.47 -0.93
CA ASP A 83 15.14 0.15 0.08
C ASP A 83 14.64 -0.99 0.99
N MET A 84 15.19 -1.13 2.20
CA MET A 84 14.81 -2.21 3.10
C MET A 84 13.32 -2.19 3.47
N GLY A 85 12.68 -1.02 3.47
CA GLY A 85 11.25 -0.92 3.75
C GLY A 85 10.41 -1.68 2.73
N GLU A 86 10.70 -1.54 1.44
CA GLU A 86 10.02 -2.32 0.41
C GLU A 86 10.36 -3.80 0.50
N LYS A 87 11.64 -4.15 0.73
CA LYS A 87 12.07 -5.55 0.84
C LYS A 87 11.32 -6.31 1.93
N ILE A 88 11.28 -5.77 3.15
CA ILE A 88 10.57 -6.40 4.27
C ILE A 88 9.07 -6.49 3.97
N SER A 89 8.50 -5.46 3.35
CA SER A 89 7.07 -5.46 3.01
C SER A 89 6.73 -6.55 2.00
N LEU A 90 7.55 -6.75 0.96
CA LEU A 90 7.36 -7.80 -0.03
C LEU A 90 7.58 -9.20 0.57
N GLN A 91 8.57 -9.36 1.45
CA GLN A 91 8.78 -10.60 2.20
C GLN A 91 7.57 -10.94 3.09
N PHE A 92 7.00 -9.95 3.75
CA PHE A 92 5.77 -10.12 4.53
C PHE A 92 4.61 -10.61 3.65
N LEU A 93 4.37 -9.95 2.50
CA LEU A 93 3.27 -10.34 1.60
C LEU A 93 3.47 -11.75 1.04
N GLN A 94 4.70 -12.14 0.68
CA GLN A 94 5.01 -13.51 0.25
C GLN A 94 4.77 -14.50 1.38
N SER A 95 5.26 -14.20 2.59
CA SER A 95 5.04 -15.05 3.76
C SER A 95 3.57 -15.21 4.10
N LEU A 96 2.76 -14.16 3.91
CA LEU A 96 1.31 -14.22 4.12
C LEU A 96 0.65 -15.20 3.15
N CYS A 97 1.05 -15.19 1.87
CA CYS A 97 0.58 -16.16 0.89
C CYS A 97 0.94 -17.60 1.25
N VAL A 98 2.16 -17.82 1.77
CA VAL A 98 2.62 -19.14 2.24
C VAL A 98 1.85 -19.58 3.48
N GLN A 99 1.64 -18.71 4.48
CA GLN A 99 0.88 -19.04 5.69
C GLN A 99 -0.56 -19.48 5.39
N ILE A 100 -1.17 -18.96 4.32
CA ILE A 100 -2.51 -19.39 3.90
C ILE A 100 -2.53 -20.88 3.50
N GLN A 101 -1.40 -21.45 3.06
CA GLN A 101 -1.28 -22.88 2.73
C GLN A 101 -1.55 -23.80 3.92
N ASP A 102 -1.32 -23.33 5.15
CA ASP A 102 -1.60 -24.08 6.38
C ASP A 102 -3.10 -24.37 6.55
N PHE A 103 -3.96 -23.48 6.03
CA PHE A 103 -5.41 -23.64 6.05
C PHE A 103 -5.97 -24.23 4.74
N TYR A 104 -5.31 -23.94 3.62
CA TYR A 104 -5.78 -24.26 2.28
C TYR A 104 -4.61 -24.52 1.34
N ALA A 105 -4.36 -25.79 1.00
CA ALA A 105 -3.13 -26.23 0.33
C ALA A 105 -2.73 -25.45 -0.96
N PRO A 106 -3.65 -25.03 -1.85
CA PRO A 106 -3.30 -24.18 -3.00
C PRO A 106 -2.77 -22.79 -2.63
N GLY A 107 -2.96 -22.35 -1.39
CA GLY A 107 -2.46 -21.10 -0.86
C GLY A 107 -3.16 -19.88 -1.45
N ALA A 108 -2.38 -18.81 -1.59
CA ALA A 108 -2.82 -17.56 -2.16
C ALA A 108 -1.76 -16.93 -3.06
N GLN A 109 -2.19 -15.97 -3.86
CA GLN A 109 -1.33 -15.11 -4.64
C GLN A 109 -1.78 -13.64 -4.52
N ILE A 110 -0.84 -12.72 -4.60
CA ILE A 110 -1.09 -11.27 -4.58
C ILE A 110 -0.62 -10.67 -5.90
N THR A 111 -1.51 -9.97 -6.60
CA THR A 111 -1.11 -9.06 -7.68
C THR A 111 -0.98 -7.65 -7.12
N ILE A 112 0.25 -7.14 -7.07
CA ILE A 112 0.53 -5.74 -6.77
C ILE A 112 0.18 -4.92 -8.01
N CYS A 113 -0.86 -4.10 -7.90
CA CYS A 113 -1.33 -3.23 -8.96
C CYS A 113 -0.64 -1.86 -8.84
N SER A 114 0.63 -1.74 -9.24
CA SER A 114 1.42 -0.52 -9.03
C SER A 114 0.73 0.69 -9.63
N ASP A 115 0.60 1.72 -8.81
CA ASP A 115 -0.13 2.94 -9.09
C ASP A 115 0.81 4.13 -9.35
N GLY A 116 2.11 3.89 -9.55
CA GLY A 116 3.10 4.94 -9.82
C GLY A 116 2.76 5.75 -11.06
N ARG A 117 2.46 5.07 -12.18
CA ARG A 117 2.10 5.72 -13.44
C ARG A 117 0.76 6.46 -13.37
N VAL A 118 -0.13 6.02 -12.48
CA VAL A 118 -1.44 6.65 -12.28
C VAL A 118 -1.27 8.07 -11.72
N PHE A 119 -0.27 8.30 -10.87
CA PHE A 119 -0.18 9.50 -10.03
C PHE A 119 1.05 10.39 -10.25
N SER A 120 2.07 9.94 -10.98
CA SER A 120 3.42 10.53 -10.98
C SER A 120 3.46 12.07 -11.09
N ASP A 121 2.70 12.66 -12.01
CA ASP A 121 2.51 14.11 -12.21
C ASP A 121 1.85 14.81 -11.01
N LEU A 122 0.84 14.20 -10.40
CA LEU A 122 0.10 14.77 -9.27
C LEU A 122 0.92 14.75 -7.97
N VAL A 123 1.83 13.78 -7.85
CA VAL A 123 2.70 13.59 -6.68
C VAL A 123 4.13 14.10 -6.89
N CYS A 124 4.39 14.79 -8.01
CA CYS A 124 5.69 15.39 -8.35
C CYS A 124 6.85 14.37 -8.36
N VAL A 125 6.59 13.18 -8.93
CA VAL A 125 7.60 12.16 -9.21
C VAL A 125 7.69 12.01 -10.73
N ASN A 126 8.90 11.96 -11.27
CA ASN A 126 9.08 11.81 -12.71
C ASN A 126 8.82 10.38 -13.17
N ASP A 127 8.43 10.23 -14.42
CA ASP A 127 8.04 8.95 -15.00
C ASP A 127 9.23 7.97 -15.14
N GLU A 128 10.45 8.47 -15.21
CA GLU A 128 11.69 7.67 -15.18
C GLU A 128 11.93 7.07 -13.79
N ASP A 129 11.69 7.82 -12.72
CA ASP A 129 11.84 7.34 -11.34
C ASP A 129 10.82 6.25 -11.03
N VAL A 130 9.57 6.38 -11.52
CA VAL A 130 8.56 5.31 -11.43
C VAL A 130 9.04 4.04 -12.14
N THR A 131 9.61 4.19 -13.33
CA THR A 131 10.12 3.05 -14.13
C THR A 131 11.29 2.36 -13.42
N ALA A 132 12.24 3.15 -12.91
CA ALA A 132 13.40 2.64 -12.17
C ALA A 132 12.98 1.95 -10.87
N TYR A 133 12.03 2.54 -10.14
CA TYR A 133 11.46 1.96 -8.93
C TYR A 133 10.78 0.62 -9.22
N GLY A 134 9.93 0.55 -10.26
CA GLY A 134 9.25 -0.67 -10.65
C GLY A 134 10.22 -1.79 -11.10
N LYS A 135 11.33 -1.44 -11.75
CA LYS A 135 12.39 -2.40 -12.08
C LYS A 135 13.05 -2.96 -10.82
N GLU A 136 13.35 -2.12 -9.84
CA GLU A 136 13.98 -2.56 -8.60
C GLU A 136 13.03 -3.38 -7.72
N ILE A 137 11.72 -3.10 -7.73
CA ILE A 137 10.73 -3.98 -7.08
C ILE A 137 10.79 -5.40 -7.65
N LYS A 138 10.91 -5.54 -8.98
CA LYS A 138 11.07 -6.86 -9.62
C LYS A 138 12.36 -7.55 -9.17
N ASN A 139 13.48 -6.82 -9.16
CA ASN A 139 14.75 -7.36 -8.65
C ASN A 139 14.63 -7.84 -7.20
N ILE A 140 13.94 -7.09 -6.34
CA ILE A 140 13.72 -7.50 -4.95
C ILE A 140 12.88 -8.77 -4.87
N LEU A 141 11.82 -8.89 -5.68
CA LEU A 141 11.00 -10.10 -5.74
C LEU A 141 11.82 -11.32 -6.17
N ASP A 142 12.67 -11.17 -7.19
CA ASP A 142 13.59 -12.21 -7.65
C ASP A 142 14.60 -12.59 -6.53
N ASP A 143 15.20 -11.59 -5.87
CA ASP A 143 16.18 -11.78 -4.79
C ASP A 143 15.62 -12.50 -3.57
N ILE A 144 14.34 -12.28 -3.24
CA ILE A 144 13.67 -12.96 -2.12
C ILE A 144 13.01 -14.29 -2.53
N GLY A 145 13.08 -14.66 -3.82
CA GLY A 145 12.47 -15.88 -4.35
C GLY A 145 10.93 -15.86 -4.26
N ALA A 146 10.30 -14.70 -4.44
CA ALA A 146 8.85 -14.59 -4.36
C ALA A 146 8.19 -15.24 -5.59
N ASP A 147 7.35 -16.25 -5.35
CA ASP A 147 6.62 -17.00 -6.37
C ASP A 147 5.09 -16.77 -6.31
N ALA A 148 4.60 -16.14 -5.23
CA ALA A 148 3.19 -15.86 -5.02
C ALA A 148 2.81 -14.38 -5.30
N ILE A 149 3.78 -13.56 -5.71
CA ILE A 149 3.57 -12.13 -5.97
C ILE A 149 3.73 -11.82 -7.46
N ASN A 150 2.68 -11.25 -8.04
CA ASN A 150 2.65 -10.75 -9.42
C ASN A 150 2.63 -9.22 -9.44
N ILE A 151 3.12 -8.60 -10.52
CA ILE A 151 3.05 -7.16 -10.74
C ILE A 151 2.10 -6.86 -11.91
N PHE A 152 1.20 -5.91 -11.72
CA PHE A 152 0.32 -5.37 -12.73
C PHE A 152 0.43 -3.85 -12.77
N ASN A 153 0.70 -3.29 -13.95
CA ASN A 153 0.91 -1.87 -14.14
C ASN A 153 0.00 -1.35 -15.25
N LEU A 154 -0.29 -0.05 -15.20
CA LEU A 154 -1.17 0.62 -16.17
C LEU A 154 -0.64 0.52 -17.62
N GLU A 155 0.69 0.53 -17.79
CA GLU A 155 1.35 0.38 -19.09
C GLU A 155 1.10 -0.99 -19.76
N GLY A 156 0.80 -2.02 -18.97
CA GLY A 156 0.47 -3.35 -19.49
C GLY A 156 -0.87 -3.40 -20.24
N ILE A 157 -1.75 -2.43 -19.99
CA ILE A 157 -3.10 -2.35 -20.58
C ILE A 157 -3.10 -1.47 -21.83
N PHE A 158 -2.34 -0.37 -21.78
CA PHE A 158 -2.30 0.65 -22.82
C PHE A 158 -0.93 0.71 -23.51
N ALA A 159 -0.49 -0.44 -24.05
CA ALA A 159 0.82 -0.57 -24.69
C ALA A 159 0.98 0.41 -25.87
N GLY A 160 2.18 0.99 -25.99
CA GLY A 160 2.55 1.86 -27.11
C GLY A 160 2.13 3.33 -27.00
N LEU A 161 1.54 3.74 -25.87
CA LEU A 161 1.18 5.14 -25.59
C LEU A 161 2.21 5.83 -24.68
N SER A 162 2.23 7.16 -24.71
CA SER A 162 3.01 7.95 -23.76
C SER A 162 2.43 7.86 -22.34
N CYS A 163 3.24 8.16 -21.31
CA CYS A 163 2.77 8.16 -19.92
C CYS A 163 1.57 9.09 -19.71
N ASP A 164 1.54 10.25 -20.38
CA ASP A 164 0.44 11.20 -20.35
C ASP A 164 -0.83 10.66 -21.00
N ASP A 165 -0.71 10.06 -22.19
CA ASP A 165 -1.87 9.51 -22.91
C ASP A 165 -2.50 8.35 -22.15
N ILE A 166 -1.67 7.52 -21.49
CA ILE A 166 -2.13 6.42 -20.65
C ILE A 166 -2.95 6.96 -19.45
N ARG A 167 -2.47 8.02 -18.78
CA ARG A 167 -3.23 8.68 -17.70
C ARG A 167 -4.52 9.30 -18.19
N GLN A 168 -4.50 9.95 -19.36
CA GLN A 168 -5.69 10.54 -19.96
C GLN A 168 -6.73 9.48 -20.30
N LYS A 169 -6.33 8.33 -20.85
CA LYS A 169 -7.24 7.21 -21.11
C LYS A 169 -7.86 6.64 -19.84
N LEU A 170 -7.07 6.48 -18.78
CA LEU A 170 -7.59 6.04 -17.48
C LEU A 170 -8.69 7.00 -16.98
N VAL A 171 -8.42 8.31 -17.02
CA VAL A 171 -9.38 9.32 -16.58
C VAL A 171 -10.63 9.33 -17.48
N LEU A 172 -10.45 9.28 -18.80
CA LEU A 172 -11.57 9.31 -19.75
C LEU A 172 -12.52 8.13 -19.57
N ASN A 173 -11.98 6.94 -19.32
CA ASN A 173 -12.75 5.70 -19.32
C ASN A 173 -13.32 5.35 -17.94
N TYR A 174 -12.65 5.73 -16.85
CA TYR A 174 -12.96 5.24 -15.50
C TYR A 174 -13.17 6.33 -14.45
N ALA A 175 -12.79 7.58 -14.69
CA ALA A 175 -12.88 8.60 -13.65
C ALA A 175 -14.24 9.31 -13.59
N ASP A 176 -14.77 9.44 -12.39
CA ASP A 176 -15.76 10.46 -12.07
C ASP A 176 -15.21 11.88 -12.27
N SER A 177 -16.10 12.87 -12.44
CA SER A 177 -15.71 14.28 -12.48
C SER A 177 -15.11 14.75 -11.14
N LEU A 178 -14.20 15.73 -11.17
CA LEU A 178 -13.66 16.35 -9.95
C LEU A 178 -14.74 17.02 -9.08
N GLU A 179 -15.86 17.45 -9.67
CA GLU A 179 -17.00 17.98 -8.92
C GLU A 179 -17.68 16.87 -8.11
N THR A 180 -17.90 15.70 -8.72
CA THR A 180 -18.40 14.49 -8.03
C THR A 180 -17.49 14.13 -6.86
N ILE A 181 -16.17 14.11 -7.08
CA ILE A 181 -15.20 13.81 -6.01
C ILE A 181 -15.30 14.82 -4.86
N ARG A 182 -15.38 16.13 -5.16
CA ARG A 182 -15.56 17.16 -4.13
C ARG A 182 -16.86 16.98 -3.34
N CYS A 183 -17.94 16.63 -4.04
CA CYS A 183 -19.23 16.35 -3.41
C CYS A 183 -19.14 15.14 -2.46
N ARG A 184 -18.51 14.05 -2.89
CA ARG A 184 -18.26 12.86 -2.04
C ARG A 184 -17.42 13.21 -0.81
N VAL A 185 -16.27 13.87 -0.98
CA VAL A 185 -15.42 14.33 0.15
C VAL A 185 -16.18 15.23 1.13
N LYS A 186 -17.14 16.03 0.64
CA LYS A 186 -17.97 16.88 1.50
C LYS A 186 -18.99 16.08 2.29
N ASN A 187 -19.59 15.03 1.72
CA ASN A 187 -20.77 14.38 2.28
C ASN A 187 -20.52 13.00 2.91
N ASP A 188 -19.46 12.29 2.49
CA ASP A 188 -19.08 10.98 3.01
C ASP A 188 -17.88 11.11 3.97
N PRO A 189 -18.01 10.71 5.25
CA PRO A 189 -16.91 10.71 6.20
C PRO A 189 -15.69 9.89 5.78
N ASN A 190 -15.88 8.76 5.09
CA ASN A 190 -14.78 7.89 4.65
C ASN A 190 -13.97 8.57 3.55
N GLU A 191 -14.65 9.18 2.57
CA GLU A 191 -14.03 9.98 1.51
C GLU A 191 -13.30 11.19 2.07
N ARG A 192 -13.87 11.83 3.10
CA ARG A 192 -13.22 12.94 3.80
C ARG A 192 -11.95 12.51 4.52
N ASN A 193 -11.98 11.36 5.19
CA ASN A 193 -10.80 10.81 5.85
C ASN A 193 -9.72 10.43 4.83
N LEU A 194 -10.11 9.82 3.71
CA LEU A 194 -9.21 9.54 2.60
C LEU A 194 -8.52 10.82 2.10
N PHE A 195 -9.33 11.85 1.85
CA PHE A 195 -8.87 13.16 1.41
C PHE A 195 -7.88 13.79 2.39
N ASN A 196 -8.19 13.78 3.69
CA ASN A 196 -7.33 14.38 4.71
C ASN A 196 -5.95 13.68 4.77
N GLY A 197 -5.91 12.35 4.67
CA GLY A 197 -4.65 11.61 4.63
C GLY A 197 -3.80 11.95 3.40
N ILE A 198 -4.40 11.89 2.21
CA ILE A 198 -3.71 12.23 0.95
C ILE A 198 -3.25 13.69 0.95
N HIS A 199 -4.11 14.63 1.38
CA HIS A 199 -3.78 16.05 1.44
C HIS A 199 -2.61 16.33 2.39
N ARG A 200 -2.57 15.66 3.55
CA ARG A 200 -1.45 15.73 4.50
C ARG A 200 -0.14 15.33 3.84
N PHE A 201 -0.09 14.19 3.15
CA PHE A 201 1.13 13.72 2.49
C PHE A 201 1.59 14.63 1.36
N LEU A 202 0.69 15.06 0.49
CA LEU A 202 1.01 16.00 -0.59
C LEU A 202 1.50 17.35 -0.04
N PHE A 203 0.90 17.83 1.05
CA PHE A 203 1.31 19.08 1.67
C PHE A 203 2.72 18.99 2.25
N GLU A 204 3.08 17.89 2.91
CA GLU A 204 4.44 17.64 3.39
C GLU A 204 5.47 17.62 2.25
N ASP A 205 5.14 16.95 1.14
CA ASP A 205 6.04 16.86 -0.01
C ASP A 205 6.20 18.22 -0.70
N TYR A 206 5.11 19.01 -0.79
CA TYR A 206 5.14 20.36 -1.37
C TYR A 206 5.96 21.34 -0.52
N LEU A 207 5.95 21.20 0.81
CA LEU A 207 6.79 22.01 1.70
C LEU A 207 8.29 21.78 1.46
N PHE A 208 8.67 20.53 1.17
CA PHE A 208 10.06 20.20 0.84
C PHE A 208 10.44 20.68 -0.56
N LEU A 209 9.58 20.45 -1.55
CA LEU A 209 9.88 20.76 -2.95
C LEU A 209 9.87 22.25 -3.27
N GLN A 210 9.08 23.05 -2.55
CA GLN A 210 8.81 24.45 -2.89
C GLN A 210 8.92 25.36 -1.66
N PRO A 211 10.08 25.40 -0.97
CA PRO A 211 10.24 26.09 0.31
C PRO A 211 10.07 27.62 0.21
N SER A 212 10.19 28.20 -0.98
CA SER A 212 10.01 29.64 -1.23
C SER A 212 8.54 30.07 -1.28
N LYS A 213 7.59 29.15 -1.45
CA LYS A 213 6.15 29.49 -1.47
C LYS A 213 5.59 29.55 -0.06
N SER A 214 4.58 30.40 0.13
CA SER A 214 3.88 30.50 1.42
C SER A 214 3.14 29.21 1.77
N ARG A 215 3.11 28.86 3.06
CA ARG A 215 2.39 27.68 3.57
C ARG A 215 0.91 27.66 3.15
N ASN A 216 0.25 28.82 3.12
CA ASN A 216 -1.14 28.93 2.68
C ASN A 216 -1.30 28.61 1.19
N ARG A 217 -0.38 29.08 0.34
CA ARG A 217 -0.38 28.77 -1.09
C ARG A 217 -0.17 27.28 -1.33
N LEU A 218 0.84 26.69 -0.68
CA LEU A 218 1.13 25.26 -0.78
C LEU A 218 -0.05 24.40 -0.30
N ARG A 219 -0.71 24.80 0.80
CA ARG A 219 -1.88 24.09 1.31
C ARG A 219 -3.02 24.08 0.29
N ASN A 220 -3.25 25.19 -0.41
CA ASN A 220 -4.28 25.28 -1.45
C ASN A 220 -3.90 24.51 -2.73
N GLU A 221 -2.64 24.54 -3.14
CA GLU A 221 -2.15 23.79 -4.29
C GLU A 221 -2.22 22.27 -4.02
N SER A 222 -1.71 21.79 -2.88
CA SER A 222 -1.80 20.38 -2.51
C SER A 222 -3.25 19.90 -2.32
N LYS A 223 -4.16 20.80 -1.89
CA LYS A 223 -5.60 20.51 -1.82
C LYS A 223 -6.18 20.19 -3.20
N LYS A 224 -5.77 20.92 -4.24
CA LYS A 224 -6.22 20.67 -5.62
C LYS A 224 -5.70 19.33 -6.12
N SER A 225 -4.42 19.05 -5.90
CA SER A 225 -3.79 17.78 -6.28
C SER A 225 -4.42 16.59 -5.55
N ALA A 226 -4.78 16.73 -4.27
CA ALA A 226 -5.45 15.68 -3.50
C ALA A 226 -6.77 15.21 -4.15
N TYR A 227 -7.58 16.13 -4.69
CA TYR A 227 -8.79 15.75 -5.43
C TYR A 227 -8.46 14.95 -6.70
N GLY A 228 -7.40 15.32 -7.42
CA GLY A 228 -6.94 14.58 -8.60
C GLY A 228 -6.42 13.18 -8.25
N VAL A 229 -5.70 13.05 -7.13
CA VAL A 229 -5.22 11.75 -6.65
C VAL A 229 -6.38 10.83 -6.28
N ILE A 230 -7.40 11.34 -5.58
CA ILE A 230 -8.61 10.54 -5.26
C ILE A 230 -9.34 10.14 -6.53
N GLN A 231 -9.55 11.08 -7.46
CA GLN A 231 -10.20 10.82 -8.74
C GLN A 231 -9.52 9.65 -9.47
N ARG A 232 -8.19 9.71 -9.62
CA ARG A 232 -7.44 8.66 -10.31
C ARG A 232 -7.31 7.37 -9.50
N SER A 233 -7.36 7.44 -8.17
CA SER A 233 -7.40 6.26 -7.29
C SER A 233 -8.71 5.48 -7.45
N HIS A 234 -9.83 6.19 -7.63
CA HIS A 234 -11.12 5.57 -7.95
C HIS A 234 -11.09 4.97 -9.35
N ALA A 235 -10.66 5.74 -10.35
CA ALA A 235 -10.51 5.25 -11.72
C ALA A 235 -9.62 3.98 -11.80
N TRP A 236 -8.52 3.97 -11.06
CA TRP A 236 -7.64 2.80 -10.97
C TRP A 236 -8.32 1.62 -10.25
N SER A 237 -9.09 1.89 -9.20
CA SER A 237 -9.87 0.84 -8.51
C SER A 237 -10.90 0.20 -9.44
N ASP A 238 -11.57 1.00 -10.28
CA ASP A 238 -12.59 0.53 -11.21
C ASP A 238 -11.97 -0.30 -12.34
N LEU A 239 -10.84 0.16 -12.90
CA LEU A 239 -10.08 -0.60 -13.88
C LEU A 239 -9.56 -1.93 -13.30
N ILE A 240 -9.05 -1.93 -12.05
CA ILE A 240 -8.66 -3.18 -11.38
C ILE A 240 -9.85 -4.11 -11.20
N ALA A 241 -11.02 -3.59 -10.82
CA ALA A 241 -12.21 -4.41 -10.65
C ALA A 241 -12.68 -5.03 -11.97
N GLU A 242 -12.50 -4.34 -13.10
CA GLU A 242 -12.76 -4.90 -14.43
C GLU A 242 -11.77 -6.01 -14.80
N GLN A 243 -10.47 -5.80 -14.53
CA GLN A 243 -9.42 -6.77 -14.88
C GLN A 243 -9.39 -7.98 -13.93
N PHE A 244 -9.82 -7.81 -12.68
CA PHE A 244 -9.73 -8.79 -11.61
C PHE A 244 -11.04 -8.92 -10.81
N PRO A 245 -12.17 -9.26 -11.45
CA PRO A 245 -13.52 -9.13 -10.86
C PRO A 245 -13.78 -10.04 -9.64
N HIS A 246 -13.09 -11.17 -9.55
CA HIS A 246 -13.29 -12.16 -8.49
C HIS A 246 -12.27 -12.05 -7.35
N THR A 247 -11.40 -11.05 -7.38
CA THR A 247 -10.29 -10.93 -6.42
C THR A 247 -10.69 -10.26 -5.10
N ILE A 248 -9.92 -10.56 -4.06
CA ILE A 248 -10.05 -9.91 -2.76
C ILE A 248 -9.21 -8.64 -2.77
N ARG A 249 -9.83 -7.51 -2.45
CA ARG A 249 -9.26 -6.17 -2.61
C ARG A 249 -8.50 -5.75 -1.34
N LEU A 250 -7.17 -5.83 -1.37
CA LEU A 250 -6.32 -5.29 -0.30
C LEU A 250 -6.04 -3.80 -0.49
N SER A 251 -5.69 -3.08 0.57
CA SER A 251 -5.41 -1.65 0.54
C SER A 251 -4.27 -1.31 1.48
N ILE A 252 -3.47 -0.31 1.14
CA ILE A 252 -2.46 0.25 2.05
C ILE A 252 -3.01 1.38 2.92
N HIS A 253 -4.24 1.81 2.68
CA HIS A 253 -4.93 2.80 3.49
C HIS A 253 -5.82 2.13 4.53
N PRO A 254 -5.96 2.73 5.73
CA PRO A 254 -6.92 2.25 6.71
C PRO A 254 -8.34 2.20 6.13
N GLN A 255 -9.10 1.20 6.55
CA GLN A 255 -10.47 0.97 6.10
C GLN A 255 -11.43 0.89 7.31
N PRO A 256 -12.73 1.14 7.11
CA PRO A 256 -13.72 0.81 8.14
C PRO A 256 -13.71 -0.70 8.41
N VAL A 257 -14.16 -1.11 9.60
CA VAL A 257 -14.26 -2.53 9.97
C VAL A 257 -15.16 -3.33 9.00
N HIS A 258 -16.17 -2.65 8.43
CA HIS A 258 -17.05 -3.16 7.38
C HIS A 258 -16.72 -2.46 6.05
N SER A 259 -15.89 -3.09 5.22
CA SER A 259 -15.46 -2.53 3.94
C SER A 259 -15.22 -3.64 2.93
N GLU A 260 -15.47 -3.35 1.65
CA GLU A 260 -15.07 -4.19 0.52
C GLU A 260 -13.54 -4.28 0.37
N LYS A 261 -12.82 -3.29 0.91
CA LYS A 261 -11.35 -3.21 0.90
C LYS A 261 -10.81 -3.61 2.27
N ILE A 262 -9.75 -4.42 2.28
CA ILE A 262 -9.03 -4.80 3.50
C ILE A 262 -7.75 -3.97 3.58
N GLY A 263 -7.71 -3.00 4.48
CA GLY A 263 -6.45 -2.31 4.81
C GLY A 263 -5.47 -3.29 5.41
N ILE A 264 -4.20 -3.32 4.97
CA ILE A 264 -3.20 -4.27 5.45
C ILE A 264 -1.90 -3.57 5.93
N HIS A 265 -1.42 -3.95 7.10
CA HIS A 265 -0.08 -3.62 7.58
C HIS A 265 0.94 -4.56 6.94
N MET A 266 2.12 -4.02 6.63
CA MET A 266 3.25 -4.80 6.11
C MET A 266 4.47 -4.70 7.02
N ILE A 267 4.62 -3.55 7.68
CA ILE A 267 5.64 -3.27 8.69
C ILE A 267 4.95 -2.51 9.83
N LYS A 268 5.41 -2.77 11.05
CA LYS A 268 4.93 -2.10 12.25
C LYS A 268 5.22 -0.59 12.17
N THR A 269 4.24 0.22 12.58
CA THR A 269 4.28 1.68 12.49
C THR A 269 3.36 2.29 13.55
N GLN A 270 3.67 3.49 14.01
CA GLN A 270 2.77 4.29 14.86
C GLN A 270 1.73 5.06 14.04
N ASP A 271 2.02 5.36 12.77
CA ASP A 271 1.07 5.99 11.84
C ASP A 271 0.44 4.92 10.95
N ALA A 272 -0.88 4.72 11.10
CA ALA A 272 -1.70 3.81 10.29
C ALA A 272 -1.72 4.17 8.79
N TRP A 273 -1.18 5.32 8.40
CA TRP A 273 -0.99 5.71 7.00
C TRP A 273 0.44 5.55 6.49
N ALA A 274 1.40 5.20 7.35
CA ALA A 274 2.78 5.02 6.94
C ALA A 274 2.93 3.84 5.99
N THR A 275 3.58 4.11 4.86
CA THR A 275 3.95 3.13 3.83
C THR A 275 5.45 3.19 3.57
N PRO A 276 6.07 2.10 3.08
CA PRO A 276 7.51 2.02 2.85
C PRO A 276 8.04 3.13 1.94
N TRP A 277 7.26 3.53 0.95
CA TRP A 277 7.67 4.56 -0.01
C TRP A 277 7.54 6.00 0.48
N HIS A 278 7.02 6.20 1.69
CA HIS A 278 6.96 7.51 2.35
C HIS A 278 7.81 7.57 3.62
N ASN A 279 8.56 6.52 3.93
CA ASN A 279 9.27 6.33 5.20
C ASN A 279 10.59 5.57 4.98
N VAL A 280 11.32 5.36 6.06
CA VAL A 280 12.48 4.47 6.11
C VAL A 280 12.22 3.33 7.09
N ALA A 281 12.81 2.17 6.82
CA ALA A 281 12.87 1.09 7.80
C ALA A 281 13.90 1.43 8.88
N VAL A 282 13.53 1.19 10.14
CA VAL A 282 14.41 1.38 11.30
C VAL A 282 14.38 0.10 12.14
N TYR A 283 15.53 -0.51 12.38
CA TYR A 283 15.66 -1.66 13.27
C TYR A 283 15.87 -1.17 14.71
N ASP A 284 15.01 -1.59 15.63
CA ASP A 284 15.04 -1.18 17.05
C ASP A 284 15.82 -2.17 17.95
N GLY A 285 16.60 -3.07 17.36
CA GLY A 285 17.27 -4.18 18.07
C GLY A 285 16.40 -5.44 18.21
N LYS A 286 15.10 -5.36 17.91
CA LYS A 286 14.16 -6.49 17.97
C LYS A 286 13.39 -6.69 16.67
N GLN A 287 12.89 -5.61 16.08
CA GLN A 287 12.05 -5.63 14.89
C GLN A 287 12.29 -4.39 14.03
N PHE A 288 11.76 -4.42 12.81
CA PHE A 288 11.72 -3.24 11.96
C PHE A 288 10.44 -2.42 12.18
N LEU A 289 10.62 -1.10 12.20
CA LEU A 289 9.58 -0.09 12.29
C LEU A 289 9.64 0.81 11.04
N LEU A 290 8.51 1.40 10.65
CA LEU A 290 8.48 2.51 9.69
C LEU A 290 8.34 3.85 10.41
N MET A 291 9.18 4.80 10.03
CA MET A 291 9.08 6.21 10.43
C MET A 291 9.73 7.12 9.38
N LYS A 292 9.53 8.43 9.47
CA LYS A 292 10.16 9.35 8.51
C LYS A 292 11.66 9.37 8.73
N ARG A 293 12.45 9.54 7.65
CA ARG A 293 13.91 9.67 7.76
C ARG A 293 14.34 10.75 8.76
N SER A 294 13.71 11.92 8.75
CA SER A 294 14.02 13.01 9.69
C SER A 294 13.76 12.64 11.16
N GLU A 295 12.80 11.75 11.42
CA GLU A 295 12.52 11.24 12.77
C GLU A 295 13.59 10.23 13.19
N ALA A 296 13.99 9.32 12.30
CA ALA A 296 15.09 8.40 12.57
C ALA A 296 16.41 9.15 12.84
N GLU A 297 16.71 10.17 12.05
CA GLU A 297 17.90 11.02 12.23
C GLU A 297 17.85 11.80 13.54
N SER A 298 16.69 12.35 13.94
CA SER A 298 16.55 13.08 15.21
C SER A 298 16.67 12.19 16.45
N MET A 299 16.35 10.90 16.31
CA MET A 299 16.55 9.88 17.32
C MET A 299 18.01 9.38 17.40
N GLY A 300 18.91 9.89 16.55
CA GLY A 300 20.31 9.45 16.51
C GLY A 300 20.52 8.07 15.89
N ALA A 301 19.57 7.60 15.06
CA ALA A 301 19.70 6.32 14.39
C ALA A 301 20.85 6.34 13.37
N SER A 302 21.57 5.22 13.27
CA SER A 302 22.72 5.08 12.36
C SER A 302 22.31 4.49 11.02
N LEU A 303 22.74 5.12 9.92
CA LEU A 303 22.43 4.66 8.56
C LEU A 303 23.28 3.44 8.17
N VAL A 304 22.61 2.37 7.74
CA VAL A 304 23.23 1.16 7.21
C VAL A 304 23.32 1.21 5.70
N TRP A 305 24.46 0.78 5.17
CA TRP A 305 24.73 0.67 3.74
C TRP A 305 24.82 -0.79 3.34
N CYS A 306 24.15 -1.16 2.24
CA CYS A 306 24.24 -2.49 1.64
C CYS A 306 24.53 -2.33 0.15
N ASN A 307 25.55 -3.02 -0.36
CA ASN A 307 25.98 -2.93 -1.77
C ASN A 307 26.16 -1.48 -2.25
N ASN A 308 26.83 -0.64 -1.43
CA ASN A 308 27.06 0.79 -1.68
C ASN A 308 25.79 1.65 -1.85
N ARG A 309 24.63 1.17 -1.37
CA ARG A 309 23.37 1.95 -1.31
C ARG A 309 22.87 2.08 0.12
N PRO A 310 22.24 3.22 0.48
CA PRO A 310 21.60 3.36 1.79
C PRO A 310 20.43 2.37 1.88
N SER A 311 20.32 1.64 3.00
CA SER A 311 19.38 0.53 3.15
C SER A 311 18.29 0.80 4.20
N HIS A 312 18.69 1.10 5.43
CA HIS A 312 17.81 1.32 6.59
C HIS A 312 18.60 1.99 7.72
N PHE A 313 17.92 2.34 8.80
CA PHE A 313 18.56 2.81 10.02
C PHE A 313 18.55 1.74 11.12
N ILE A 314 19.47 1.85 12.08
CA ILE A 314 19.46 1.09 13.34
C ILE A 314 19.45 2.08 14.52
N LEU A 315 18.59 1.84 15.50
CA LEU A 315 18.65 2.52 16.79
C LEU A 315 19.60 1.77 17.72
N SER A 316 20.64 2.46 18.20
CA SER A 316 21.57 1.91 19.18
C SER A 316 20.91 1.82 20.56
N ASP A 317 21.07 0.70 21.27
CA ASP A 317 20.57 0.52 22.65
C ASP A 317 21.32 1.37 23.71
N THR A 318 22.33 2.15 23.31
CA THR A 318 23.12 2.95 24.26
C THR A 318 22.48 4.32 24.50
N PRO A 319 22.07 4.65 25.76
CA PRO A 319 21.91 6.04 26.14
C PRO A 319 23.27 6.71 25.92
N ASN A 320 23.30 7.85 25.25
CA ASN A 320 24.48 8.71 25.20
C ASN A 320 24.93 8.99 26.63
N SER A 321 25.92 8.24 27.12
CA SER A 321 26.69 8.65 28.29
C SER A 321 27.56 9.82 27.79
N PRO A 322 27.47 11.01 28.41
CA PRO A 322 28.31 12.12 28.01
C PRO A 322 29.76 11.70 28.21
N LEU A 323 30.56 11.81 27.13
CA LEU A 323 32.00 11.63 27.16
C LEU A 323 32.57 12.51 28.29
N GLN A 324 33.01 11.86 29.37
CA GLN A 324 34.01 12.43 30.27
C GLN A 324 35.35 12.26 29.58
N GLU A 325 35.91 13.37 29.08
CA GLU A 325 37.20 13.93 29.50
C GLU A 325 37.47 15.26 28.78
#